data_AF-A0A8T5V8U4-F1
#
_entry.id   AF-A0A8T5V8U4-F1
#
_cell.length_a   1.000
_cell.length_b   1.000
_cell.length_c   1.000
_cell.angle_alpha   90.00
_cell.angle_beta   90.00
_cell.angle_gamma   90.00
#
_symmetry.space_group_name_H-M   'P 1'
#
loop_
_entity.id
_entity.type
_entity.pdbx_description
1 polymer ?
#
loop_
_entity_poly.entity_id
_entity_poly.type
_entity_poly.pdbx_seq_one_letter_code
_entity_poly.pdbx_strand_id
1 'polypeptide(L)'
;MRRREFVTQLAGAVAALPIAALVLVLALANSKSLAQAAKNEPSTEALRLELGKEKWRDELEMRVRELALKERELSLREGEQVSSKWFNPLFVAICAAALAALGNLLVTFFNGRTQLKLETSKAESTRILEMIKTGDTEAAAKNLEFLLGAGLVVEKDQAISLREYLDRRQPGKGPSLPSPGRFAFESTTDLTADIQTELQGKLEAYIAYLDKIGSPPDLVQAKIKIGAVPGHYAQYQNNTLEIDSRIARDVFVALREYSHHALTSKTNNPWTGNFAGIESGLADYFPASFLNNPRVGEISAEIIRPGQPYLRCLDNRLKFKTTKALKDDPWTTGEIWGGAFWEMRNRLTGDVIDPILMKAWWSLLDHPSKTSAPKAFAAEVLAAAKLNQHDKTIQTILRNRGFSLDKAASVPGP
;
A
#
# COMPACT_ATOMS: atom_id res chain seq x y z
N MET A 1 -31.34 -124.51 85.84
CA MET A 1 -31.00 -123.10 85.57
C MET A 1 -31.19 -122.86 84.07
N ARG A 2 -32.13 -121.98 83.70
CA ARG A 2 -32.41 -121.34 82.37
C ARG A 2 -32.76 -122.21 81.13
N ARG A 3 -34.08 -122.50 81.04
CA ARG A 3 -35.05 -122.58 79.89
C ARG A 3 -34.53 -122.83 78.45
N ARG A 4 -35.11 -123.73 77.63
CA ARG A 4 -36.20 -124.74 77.79
C ARG A 4 -36.20 -125.66 76.54
N GLU A 5 -36.43 -126.95 76.79
CA GLU A 5 -36.48 -128.11 75.88
C GLU A 5 -37.94 -128.48 75.46
N PHE A 6 -38.07 -129.62 74.74
CA PHE A 6 -39.24 -130.55 74.50
C PHE A 6 -39.84 -130.57 73.07
N VAL A 7 -39.73 -131.64 72.24
CA VAL A 7 -40.28 -133.05 72.24
C VAL A 7 -41.54 -133.16 71.34
N THR A 8 -41.51 -133.82 70.16
CA THR A 8 -41.82 -135.23 69.77
C THR A 8 -43.30 -135.62 69.51
N GLN A 9 -43.51 -136.48 68.49
CA GLN A 9 -44.58 -137.51 68.26
C GLN A 9 -45.88 -137.12 67.52
N LEU A 10 -46.59 -137.97 66.72
CA LEU A 10 -46.58 -139.42 66.42
C LEU A 10 -47.43 -139.73 65.14
N ALA A 11 -47.19 -140.91 64.53
CA ALA A 11 -48.02 -141.88 63.76
C ALA A 11 -49.46 -141.52 63.28
N GLY A 12 -50.08 -142.07 62.23
CA GLY A 12 -49.85 -143.27 61.40
C GLY A 12 -51.22 -143.88 60.98
N ALA A 13 -51.35 -144.25 59.69
CA ALA A 13 -52.17 -145.33 59.10
C ALA A 13 -53.66 -145.13 58.62
N VAL A 14 -53.82 -145.46 57.31
CA VAL A 14 -54.95 -146.07 56.53
C VAL A 14 -56.20 -145.25 56.14
N ALA A 15 -56.32 -144.90 54.85
CA ALA A 15 -57.36 -145.42 53.91
C ALA A 15 -57.28 -144.70 52.54
N ALA A 16 -57.62 -145.44 51.48
CA ALA A 16 -57.51 -145.12 50.06
C ALA A 16 -58.19 -143.81 49.57
N LEU A 17 -57.61 -143.13 48.57
CA LEU A 17 -58.29 -142.29 47.56
C LEU A 17 -57.33 -141.91 46.39
N PRO A 18 -57.84 -141.59 45.18
CA PRO A 18 -57.16 -141.77 43.89
C PRO A 18 -56.32 -140.55 43.42
N ILE A 19 -55.52 -140.81 42.39
CA ILE A 19 -54.49 -139.99 41.70
C ILE A 19 -54.95 -138.59 41.22
N ALA A 20 -56.23 -138.23 41.37
CA ALA A 20 -56.77 -136.93 40.94
C ALA A 20 -56.34 -135.73 41.82
N ALA A 21 -55.87 -135.95 43.04
CA ALA A 21 -55.52 -134.86 43.96
C ALA A 21 -54.11 -134.27 43.75
N LEU A 22 -53.16 -135.03 43.16
CA LEU A 22 -51.77 -134.59 43.06
C LEU A 22 -51.55 -133.59 41.90
N VAL A 23 -52.36 -133.66 40.84
CA VAL A 23 -52.31 -132.71 39.70
C VAL A 23 -52.88 -131.34 40.11
N LEU A 24 -53.83 -131.30 41.05
CA LEU A 24 -54.44 -130.05 41.51
C LEU A 24 -53.51 -129.26 42.47
N VAL A 25 -52.67 -129.95 43.25
CA VAL A 25 -51.74 -129.30 44.19
C VAL A 25 -50.51 -128.72 43.48
N LEU A 26 -50.03 -129.34 42.40
CA LEU A 26 -48.96 -128.75 41.56
C LEU A 26 -49.47 -127.60 40.68
N ALA A 27 -50.74 -127.61 40.27
CA ALA A 27 -51.36 -126.49 39.55
C ALA A 27 -51.65 -125.27 40.46
N LEU A 28 -51.85 -125.48 41.77
CA LEU A 28 -52.13 -124.40 42.72
C LEU A 28 -50.89 -123.79 43.39
N ALA A 29 -49.73 -124.45 43.31
CA ALA A 29 -48.46 -123.89 43.77
C ALA A 29 -47.80 -122.93 42.76
N ASN A 30 -48.19 -122.99 41.48
CA ASN A 30 -47.60 -122.16 40.42
C ASN A 30 -48.39 -120.87 40.09
N SER A 31 -49.55 -120.65 40.71
CA SER A 31 -50.39 -119.47 40.44
C SER A 31 -50.08 -118.26 41.34
N LYS A 32 -49.31 -118.43 42.43
CA LYS A 32 -48.97 -117.34 43.35
C LYS A 32 -47.66 -116.62 43.06
N SER A 33 -46.75 -117.16 42.25
CA SER A 33 -45.50 -116.46 41.89
C SER A 33 -45.60 -115.63 40.59
N LEU A 34 -46.56 -115.95 39.71
CA LEU A 34 -46.80 -115.19 38.46
C LEU A 34 -47.65 -113.92 38.66
N ALA A 35 -48.37 -113.81 39.78
CA ALA A 35 -49.21 -112.64 40.07
C ALA A 35 -48.45 -111.45 40.71
N GLN A 36 -47.19 -111.63 41.12
CA GLN A 36 -46.38 -110.58 41.76
C GLN A 36 -45.34 -109.92 40.83
N ALA A 37 -45.12 -110.47 39.62
CA ALA A 37 -44.14 -109.97 38.65
C ALA A 37 -44.74 -109.08 37.53
N ALA A 38 -46.06 -108.99 37.40
CA ALA A 38 -46.74 -108.29 36.30
C ALA A 38 -47.20 -106.84 36.64
N LYS A 39 -46.42 -106.09 37.43
CA LYS A 39 -46.88 -104.77 37.92
C LYS A 39 -45.92 -103.58 37.74
N ASN A 40 -44.86 -103.67 36.94
CA ASN A 40 -44.02 -102.49 36.62
C ASN A 40 -43.37 -102.59 35.22
N GLU A 41 -44.13 -102.39 34.14
CA GLU A 41 -43.60 -101.97 32.84
C GLU A 41 -44.41 -100.77 32.31
N PRO A 42 -43.78 -99.66 31.87
CA PRO A 42 -44.48 -98.55 31.24
C PRO A 42 -44.90 -98.88 29.80
N SER A 43 -46.08 -98.40 29.38
CA SER A 43 -46.65 -98.70 28.06
C SER A 43 -45.87 -98.03 26.90
N THR A 44 -45.85 -98.70 25.74
CA THR A 44 -45.12 -98.31 24.52
C THR A 44 -45.49 -96.93 23.94
N GLU A 45 -46.63 -96.36 24.31
CA GLU A 45 -47.01 -94.99 23.92
C GLU A 45 -46.32 -93.91 24.76
N ALA A 46 -46.05 -94.17 26.04
CA ALA A 46 -45.36 -93.22 26.92
C ALA A 46 -43.90 -93.01 26.46
N LEU A 47 -43.22 -94.08 26.04
CA LEU A 47 -41.86 -94.05 25.49
C LEU A 47 -41.77 -93.27 24.16
N ARG A 48 -42.78 -93.40 23.28
CA ARG A 48 -42.83 -92.64 22.01
C ARG A 48 -43.05 -91.15 22.24
N LEU A 49 -43.87 -90.79 23.23
CA LEU A 49 -44.14 -89.40 23.59
C LEU A 49 -42.90 -88.72 24.20
N GLU A 50 -42.15 -89.42 25.05
CA GLU A 50 -40.88 -88.93 25.60
C GLU A 50 -39.82 -88.74 24.50
N LEU A 51 -39.62 -89.73 23.63
CA LEU A 51 -38.71 -89.61 22.49
C LEU A 51 -39.10 -88.48 21.53
N GLY A 52 -40.40 -88.23 21.35
CA GLY A 52 -40.89 -87.11 20.54
C GLY A 52 -40.60 -85.75 21.18
N LYS A 53 -40.74 -85.64 22.50
CA LYS A 53 -40.43 -84.41 23.26
C LYS A 53 -38.93 -84.11 23.28
N GLU A 54 -38.09 -85.13 23.41
CA GLU A 54 -36.64 -84.97 23.36
C GLU A 54 -36.17 -84.52 21.98
N LYS A 55 -36.64 -85.17 20.90
CA LYS A 55 -36.33 -84.75 19.53
C LYS A 55 -36.73 -83.30 19.24
N TRP A 56 -37.92 -82.89 19.68
CA TRP A 56 -38.38 -81.52 19.48
C TRP A 56 -37.54 -80.50 20.25
N ARG A 57 -37.08 -80.86 21.46
CA ARG A 57 -36.17 -80.04 22.25
C ARG A 57 -34.81 -79.90 21.56
N ASP A 58 -34.25 -80.98 21.06
CA ASP A 58 -32.95 -80.98 20.38
C ASP A 58 -33.03 -80.17 19.07
N GLU A 59 -34.13 -80.29 18.34
CA GLU A 59 -34.36 -79.50 17.13
C GLU A 59 -34.54 -78.00 17.43
N LEU A 60 -35.28 -77.65 18.49
CA LEU A 60 -35.42 -76.26 18.94
C LEU A 60 -34.06 -75.70 19.39
N GLU A 61 -33.28 -76.49 20.12
CA GLU A 61 -31.95 -76.11 20.58
C GLU A 61 -30.98 -75.89 19.41
N MET A 62 -31.02 -76.75 18.38
CA MET A 62 -30.24 -76.55 17.16
C MET A 62 -30.65 -75.28 16.42
N ARG A 63 -31.96 -75.01 16.28
CA ARG A 63 -32.45 -73.80 15.61
C ARG A 63 -32.10 -72.53 16.38
N VAL A 64 -32.15 -72.56 17.71
CA VAL A 64 -31.71 -71.45 18.57
C VAL A 64 -30.20 -71.22 18.43
N ARG A 65 -29.39 -72.28 18.36
CA ARG A 65 -27.94 -72.16 18.13
C ARG A 65 -27.62 -71.64 16.73
N GLU A 66 -28.36 -72.08 15.70
CA GLU A 66 -28.17 -71.61 14.33
C GLU A 66 -28.55 -70.13 14.19
N LEU A 67 -29.65 -69.70 14.81
CA LEU A 67 -30.05 -68.28 14.84
C LEU A 67 -29.04 -67.42 15.60
N ALA A 68 -28.54 -67.89 16.74
CA ALA A 68 -27.52 -67.19 17.52
C ALA A 68 -26.18 -67.06 16.76
N LEU A 69 -25.83 -68.06 15.93
CA LEU A 69 -24.65 -67.97 15.05
C LEU A 69 -24.87 -66.98 13.91
N LYS A 70 -26.06 -66.99 13.29
CA LYS A 70 -26.40 -66.02 12.23
C LYS A 70 -26.47 -64.58 12.74
N GLU A 71 -26.99 -64.34 13.94
CA GLU A 71 -26.97 -63.02 14.59
C GLU A 71 -25.55 -62.57 14.93
N ARG A 72 -24.67 -63.48 15.35
CA ARG A 72 -23.24 -63.18 15.56
C ARG A 72 -22.50 -62.88 14.25
N GLU A 73 -22.81 -63.60 13.17
CA GLU A 73 -22.20 -63.34 11.87
C GLU A 73 -22.66 -62.00 11.27
N LEU A 74 -23.94 -61.66 11.41
CA LEU A 74 -24.50 -60.36 10.99
C LEU A 74 -23.89 -59.20 11.79
N SER A 75 -23.79 -59.32 13.12
CA SER A 75 -23.20 -58.27 13.96
C SER A 75 -21.70 -58.09 13.73
N LEU A 76 -20.95 -59.15 13.40
CA LEU A 76 -19.55 -59.04 12.98
C LEU A 76 -19.42 -58.35 11.60
N ARG A 77 -20.29 -58.68 10.64
CA ARG A 77 -20.30 -58.00 9.33
C ARG A 77 -20.69 -56.53 9.41
N GLU A 78 -21.63 -56.16 10.28
CA GLU A 78 -21.99 -54.75 10.51
C GLU A 78 -20.84 -53.98 11.19
N GLY A 79 -20.12 -54.61 12.12
CA GLY A 79 -18.95 -54.01 12.78
C GLY A 79 -17.75 -53.77 11.84
N GLU A 80 -17.43 -54.72 10.96
CA GLU A 80 -16.34 -54.58 9.98
C GLU A 80 -16.63 -53.51 8.92
N GLN A 81 -17.90 -53.35 8.51
CA GLN A 81 -18.30 -52.38 7.48
C GLN A 81 -18.30 -50.93 7.97
N VAL A 82 -18.38 -50.70 9.29
CA VAL A 82 -18.31 -49.37 9.92
C VAL A 82 -16.86 -48.97 10.19
N SER A 83 -16.01 -49.90 10.65
CA SER A 83 -14.57 -49.65 10.86
C SER A 83 -13.81 -49.43 9.55
N SER A 84 -14.16 -50.17 8.49
CA SER A 84 -13.51 -50.11 7.17
C SER A 84 -13.69 -48.77 6.43
N LYS A 85 -14.77 -48.03 6.69
CA LYS A 85 -15.02 -46.74 6.03
C LYS A 85 -14.07 -45.61 6.47
N TRP A 86 -13.56 -45.67 7.70
CA TRP A 86 -12.62 -44.67 8.24
C TRP A 86 -11.14 -44.94 7.88
N PHE A 87 -10.79 -46.19 7.56
CA PHE A 87 -9.43 -46.58 7.13
C PHE A 87 -9.31 -46.81 5.61
N ASN A 88 -10.33 -46.46 4.84
CA ASN A 88 -10.25 -46.46 3.38
C ASN A 88 -9.12 -45.50 2.94
N PRO A 89 -8.11 -45.97 2.17
CA PRO A 89 -7.00 -45.13 1.70
C PRO A 89 -7.45 -43.84 1.02
N LEU A 90 -8.61 -43.87 0.35
CA LEU A 90 -9.21 -42.69 -0.28
C LEU A 90 -9.72 -41.68 0.76
N PHE A 91 -10.36 -42.13 1.85
CA PHE A 91 -10.85 -41.26 2.92
C PHE A 91 -9.69 -40.62 3.70
N VAL A 92 -8.66 -41.40 4.03
CA VAL A 92 -7.43 -40.88 4.67
C VAL A 92 -6.73 -39.86 3.79
N ALA A 93 -6.64 -40.10 2.47
CA ALA A 93 -6.07 -39.14 1.51
C ALA A 93 -6.89 -37.84 1.44
N ILE A 94 -8.22 -37.90 1.47
CA ILE A 94 -9.11 -36.72 1.50
C ILE A 94 -8.92 -35.94 2.81
N CYS A 95 -8.87 -36.62 3.95
CA CYS A 95 -8.62 -35.96 5.24
C CYS A 95 -7.23 -35.33 5.31
N ALA A 96 -6.20 -36.01 4.81
CA ALA A 96 -4.84 -35.48 4.74
C ALA A 96 -4.75 -34.26 3.80
N ALA A 97 -5.40 -34.32 2.64
CA ALA A 97 -5.49 -33.20 1.71
C ALA A 97 -6.26 -32.01 2.30
N ALA A 98 -7.37 -32.28 3.02
CA ALA A 98 -8.15 -31.25 3.71
C ALA A 98 -7.36 -30.59 4.85
N LEU A 99 -6.62 -31.37 5.65
CA LEU A 99 -5.73 -30.86 6.70
C LEU A 99 -4.56 -30.05 6.12
N ALA A 100 -3.96 -30.49 5.01
CA ALA A 100 -2.92 -29.72 4.32
C ALA A 100 -3.46 -28.40 3.74
N ALA A 101 -4.66 -28.42 3.15
CA ALA A 101 -5.33 -27.22 2.63
C ALA A 101 -5.68 -26.24 3.76
N LEU A 102 -6.21 -26.71 4.89
CA LEU A 102 -6.49 -25.88 6.07
C LEU A 102 -5.21 -25.34 6.72
N GLY A 103 -4.15 -26.15 6.78
CA GLY A 103 -2.83 -25.71 7.23
C GLY A 103 -2.28 -24.57 6.36
N ASN A 104 -2.38 -24.70 5.04
CA ASN A 104 -1.98 -23.65 4.11
C ASN A 104 -2.85 -22.40 4.23
N LEU A 105 -4.17 -22.52 4.45
CA LEU A 105 -5.05 -21.37 4.65
C LEU A 105 -4.73 -20.60 5.95
N LEU A 106 -4.47 -21.32 7.05
CA LEU A 106 -4.10 -20.73 8.33
C LEU A 106 -2.73 -20.04 8.28
N VAL A 107 -1.74 -20.68 7.66
CA VAL A 107 -0.41 -20.09 7.43
C VAL A 107 -0.53 -18.86 6.52
N THR A 108 -1.33 -18.92 5.46
CA THR A 108 -1.57 -17.77 4.55
C THR A 108 -2.26 -16.62 5.27
N PHE A 109 -3.20 -16.89 6.19
CA PHE A 109 -3.87 -15.86 6.98
C PHE A 109 -2.93 -15.20 8.00
N PHE A 110 -2.10 -15.99 8.69
CA PHE A 110 -1.09 -15.46 9.62
C PHE A 110 0.02 -14.69 8.89
N ASN A 111 0.50 -15.22 7.76
CA ASN A 111 1.48 -14.56 6.91
C ASN A 111 0.88 -13.28 6.32
N GLY A 112 -0.38 -13.29 5.87
CA GLY A 112 -1.06 -12.12 5.33
C GLY A 112 -1.19 -10.97 6.34
N ARG A 113 -1.48 -11.26 7.61
CA ARG A 113 -1.50 -10.23 8.67
C ARG A 113 -0.11 -9.70 9.02
N THR A 114 0.89 -10.57 9.05
CA THR A 114 2.28 -10.18 9.33
C THR A 114 2.84 -9.36 8.17
N GLN A 115 2.47 -9.72 6.94
CA GLN A 115 2.83 -9.04 5.71
C GLN A 115 2.12 -7.69 5.59
N LEU A 116 0.83 -7.60 5.96
CA LEU A 116 0.12 -6.32 6.03
C LEU A 116 0.77 -5.37 7.03
N LYS A 117 1.16 -5.86 8.21
CA LYS A 117 1.89 -5.04 9.20
C LYS A 117 3.24 -4.58 8.67
N LEU A 118 3.99 -5.46 8.01
CA LEU A 118 5.29 -5.14 7.39
C LEU A 118 5.13 -4.11 6.26
N GLU A 119 4.14 -4.27 5.40
CA GLU A 119 3.84 -3.35 4.30
C GLU A 119 3.37 -1.99 4.82
N THR A 120 2.54 -1.97 5.87
CA THR A 120 2.12 -0.74 6.54
C THR A 120 3.32 -0.01 7.14
N SER A 121 4.18 -0.73 7.87
CA SER A 121 5.41 -0.17 8.47
C SER A 121 6.40 0.34 7.40
N LYS A 122 6.55 -0.39 6.28
CA LYS A 122 7.36 0.07 5.13
C LYS A 122 6.77 1.31 4.46
N ALA A 123 5.46 1.35 4.26
CA ALA A 123 4.76 2.48 3.64
C ALA A 123 4.85 3.73 4.53
N GLU A 124 4.71 3.55 5.85
CA GLU A 124 4.88 4.60 6.85
C GLU A 124 6.33 5.10 6.88
N SER A 125 7.31 4.20 6.95
CA SER A 125 8.75 4.54 6.89
C SER A 125 9.08 5.28 5.59
N THR A 126 8.56 4.83 4.45
CA THR A 126 8.75 5.50 3.16
C THR A 126 8.16 6.91 3.17
N ARG A 127 6.94 7.06 3.69
CA ARG A 127 6.29 8.37 3.82
C ARG A 127 7.12 9.32 4.71
N ILE A 128 7.60 8.83 5.85
CA ILE A 128 8.48 9.61 6.74
C ILE A 128 9.75 10.01 5.99
N LEU A 129 10.40 9.08 5.28
CA LEU A 129 11.60 9.35 4.50
C LEU A 129 11.36 10.40 3.40
N GLU A 130 10.24 10.32 2.67
CA GLU A 130 9.87 11.34 1.69
C GLU A 130 9.64 12.71 2.34
N MET A 131 8.99 12.74 3.50
CA MET A 131 8.69 14.01 4.20
C MET A 131 9.94 14.70 4.76
N ILE A 132 11.03 13.97 4.97
CA ILE A 132 12.32 14.54 5.39
C ILE A 132 13.30 14.79 4.23
N LYS A 133 12.96 14.45 2.97
CA LYS A 133 13.76 14.75 1.76
C LYS A 133 13.63 16.22 1.33
N THR A 134 13.92 17.13 2.25
CA THR A 134 13.76 18.57 2.05
C THR A 134 15.09 19.30 1.86
N GLY A 135 16.21 18.73 2.31
CA GLY A 135 17.47 19.47 2.47
C GLY A 135 17.44 20.57 3.56
N ASP A 136 16.29 20.82 4.20
CA ASP A 136 16.10 21.78 5.28
C ASP A 136 15.45 21.11 6.49
N THR A 137 16.12 21.17 7.63
CA THR A 137 15.67 20.57 8.90
C THR A 137 14.39 21.20 9.44
N GLU A 138 14.11 22.48 9.17
CA GLU A 138 12.87 23.14 9.62
C GLU A 138 11.68 22.71 8.76
N ALA A 139 11.85 22.69 7.44
CA ALA A 139 10.85 22.14 6.54
C ALA A 139 10.55 20.67 6.85
N ALA A 140 11.58 19.86 7.14
CA ALA A 140 11.41 18.47 7.54
C ALA A 140 10.60 18.36 8.84
N ALA A 141 10.89 19.19 9.85
CA ALA A 141 10.14 19.19 11.10
C ALA A 141 8.65 19.53 10.92
N LYS A 142 8.33 20.56 10.11
CA LYS A 142 6.94 20.91 9.79
C LYS A 142 6.21 19.79 9.05
N ASN A 143 6.88 19.09 8.13
CA ASN A 143 6.30 17.95 7.44
C ASN A 143 6.02 16.78 8.40
N LEU A 144 6.91 16.52 9.37
CA LEU A 144 6.70 15.51 10.40
C LEU A 144 5.53 15.88 11.34
N GLU A 145 5.42 17.15 11.74
CA GLU A 145 4.26 17.66 12.49
C GLU A 145 2.96 17.45 11.72
N PHE A 146 2.96 17.72 10.41
CA PHE A 146 1.82 17.47 9.54
C PHE A 146 1.45 15.97 9.51
N LEU A 147 2.42 15.06 9.35
CA LEU A 147 2.15 13.62 9.37
C LEU A 147 1.50 13.18 10.68
N LEU A 148 1.98 13.70 11.81
CA LEU A 148 1.44 13.40 13.14
C LEU A 148 0.04 13.99 13.34
N GLY A 149 -0.18 15.24 12.92
CA GLY A 149 -1.46 15.94 13.03
C GLY A 149 -2.54 15.35 12.13
N ALA A 150 -2.16 14.88 10.93
CA ALA A 150 -3.06 14.24 9.98
C ALA A 150 -3.32 12.75 10.29
N GLY A 151 -2.66 12.17 11.32
CA GLY A 151 -2.79 10.76 11.65
C GLY A 151 -2.19 9.80 10.60
N LEU A 152 -1.21 10.29 9.83
CA LEU A 152 -0.49 9.52 8.81
C LEU A 152 0.71 8.75 9.37
N VAL A 153 0.93 8.79 10.69
CA VAL A 153 1.83 7.89 11.43
C VAL A 153 0.92 6.99 12.26
N VAL A 154 0.70 5.76 11.78
CA VAL A 154 -0.30 4.83 12.33
C VAL A 154 0.30 4.01 13.47
N GLU A 155 1.60 3.73 13.42
CA GLU A 155 2.29 3.02 14.48
C GLU A 155 2.44 3.91 15.72
N LYS A 156 1.76 3.52 16.81
CA LYS A 156 1.67 4.34 18.03
C LYS A 156 3.03 4.68 18.63
N ASP A 157 3.93 3.70 18.70
CA ASP A 157 5.25 3.87 19.31
C ASP A 157 6.12 4.81 18.48
N GLN A 158 6.00 4.73 17.14
CA GLN A 158 6.69 5.63 16.21
C GLN A 158 6.14 7.06 16.31
N ALA A 159 4.81 7.23 16.41
CA ALA A 159 4.18 8.53 16.60
C ALA A 159 4.58 9.20 17.93
N ILE A 160 4.70 8.42 19.02
CA ILE A 160 5.17 8.91 20.32
C ILE A 160 6.64 9.36 20.20
N SER A 161 7.49 8.51 19.62
CA SER A 161 8.92 8.82 19.45
C SER A 161 9.15 10.07 18.59
N LEU A 162 8.38 10.23 17.51
CA LEU A 162 8.44 11.42 16.65
C LEU A 162 7.99 12.69 17.37
N ARG A 163 6.93 12.63 18.19
CA ARG A 163 6.51 13.77 19.02
C ARG A 163 7.59 14.17 20.02
N GLU A 164 8.14 13.20 20.77
CA GLU A 164 9.21 13.48 21.73
C GLU A 164 10.45 14.07 21.06
N TYR A 165 10.79 13.57 19.87
CA TYR A 165 11.87 14.12 19.07
C TYR A 165 11.61 15.59 18.69
N LEU A 166 10.43 15.91 18.16
CA LEU A 166 10.07 17.27 17.74
C LEU A 166 10.04 18.24 18.93
N ASP A 167 9.54 17.81 20.10
CA ASP A 167 9.49 18.62 21.31
C ASP A 167 10.87 18.97 21.88
N ARG A 168 11.85 18.06 21.74
CA ARG A 168 13.22 18.23 22.26
C ARG A 168 14.19 18.81 21.23
N ARG A 169 13.79 18.86 19.96
CA ARG A 169 14.61 19.33 18.85
C ARG A 169 14.97 20.81 19.04
N GLN A 170 16.24 21.15 18.82
CA GLN A 170 16.67 22.54 18.71
C GLN A 170 16.44 23.07 17.29
N PRO A 171 16.04 24.34 17.11
CA PRO A 171 15.94 24.95 15.79
C PRO A 171 17.24 24.83 14.99
N GLY A 172 17.14 24.53 13.69
CA GLY A 172 18.25 24.31 12.76
C GLY A 172 19.01 22.98 12.95
N LYS A 173 18.52 22.08 13.80
CA LYS A 173 19.09 20.73 14.01
C LYS A 173 18.06 19.66 13.66
N GLY A 174 18.52 18.47 13.26
CA GLY A 174 17.64 17.34 12.94
C GLY A 174 17.99 16.61 11.65
N PRO A 175 17.35 15.46 11.37
CA PRO A 175 17.55 14.74 10.14
C PRO A 175 16.73 15.38 9.01
N SER A 176 17.42 15.82 7.96
CA SER A 176 16.85 16.00 6.64
C SER A 176 17.66 15.16 5.66
N LEU A 177 16.98 14.39 4.82
CA LEU A 177 17.63 13.77 3.68
C LEU A 177 17.85 14.83 2.60
N PRO A 178 18.91 14.70 1.79
CA PRO A 178 19.04 15.49 0.58
C PRO A 178 17.80 15.26 -0.26
N SER A 179 17.08 16.34 -0.59
CA SER A 179 16.13 16.28 -1.70
C SER A 179 16.91 15.89 -2.95
N PRO A 180 16.38 15.08 -3.90
CA PRO A 180 17.02 14.94 -5.20
C PRO A 180 17.27 16.35 -5.71
N GLY A 181 18.55 16.74 -5.80
CA GLY A 181 18.93 18.13 -6.01
C GLY A 181 18.15 18.69 -7.18
N ARG A 182 17.57 19.88 -7.04
CA ARG A 182 16.80 20.53 -8.11
C ARG A 182 17.65 20.81 -9.36
N PHE A 183 18.97 20.71 -9.18
CA PHE A 183 19.96 20.72 -10.23
C PHE A 183 21.12 19.75 -9.92
N ALA A 184 21.94 19.47 -10.93
CA ALA A 184 23.21 18.77 -10.80
C ALA A 184 24.27 19.39 -11.73
N PHE A 185 25.51 19.49 -11.26
CA PHE A 185 26.62 19.92 -12.11
C PHE A 185 27.17 18.76 -12.95
N GLU A 186 27.38 19.01 -14.24
CA GLU A 186 28.17 18.15 -15.12
C GLU A 186 29.65 18.43 -14.88
N SER A 187 30.44 17.38 -14.67
CA SER A 187 31.88 17.52 -14.51
C SER A 187 32.52 17.98 -15.82
N THR A 188 33.13 19.17 -15.81
CA THR A 188 33.90 19.72 -16.92
C THR A 188 35.25 20.20 -16.42
N THR A 189 36.21 20.41 -17.34
CA THR A 189 37.52 20.99 -17.00
C THR A 189 37.42 22.43 -16.50
N ASP A 190 36.36 23.14 -16.89
CA ASP A 190 36.15 24.54 -16.57
C ASP A 190 35.33 24.75 -15.28
N LEU A 191 34.72 23.68 -14.76
CA LEU A 191 34.05 23.69 -13.46
C LEU A 191 35.08 23.55 -12.34
N THR A 192 35.54 24.70 -11.83
CA THR A 192 36.38 24.74 -10.63
C THR A 192 35.55 24.55 -9.35
N ALA A 193 36.18 24.08 -8.27
CA ALA A 193 35.53 23.90 -6.97
C ALA A 193 34.94 25.20 -6.42
N ASP A 194 35.61 26.34 -6.65
CA ASP A 194 35.14 27.66 -6.22
C ASP A 194 33.87 28.08 -6.96
N ILE A 195 33.87 27.95 -8.30
CA ILE A 195 32.68 28.26 -9.12
C ILE A 195 31.53 27.35 -8.70
N GLN A 196 31.79 26.05 -8.53
CA GLN A 196 30.77 25.09 -8.12
C GLN A 196 30.18 25.47 -6.75
N THR A 197 31.01 25.77 -5.76
CA THR A 197 30.56 26.11 -4.40
C THR A 197 29.73 27.40 -4.39
N GLU A 198 30.20 28.43 -5.09
CA GLU A 198 29.51 29.73 -5.19
C GLU A 198 28.16 29.58 -5.88
N LEU A 199 28.12 28.93 -7.05
CA LEU A 199 26.89 28.71 -7.79
C LEU A 199 25.92 27.81 -7.04
N GLN A 200 26.40 26.75 -6.39
CA GLN A 200 25.57 25.82 -5.62
C GLN A 200 24.80 26.57 -4.54
N GLY A 201 25.50 27.30 -3.65
CA GLY A 201 24.85 28.01 -2.56
C GLY A 201 23.87 29.09 -3.03
N LYS A 202 24.19 29.79 -4.13
CA LYS A 202 23.30 30.82 -4.70
C LYS A 202 22.07 30.21 -5.37
N LEU A 203 22.22 29.12 -6.11
CA LEU A 203 21.10 28.44 -6.75
C LEU A 203 20.18 27.80 -5.72
N GLU A 204 20.71 27.14 -4.69
CA GLU A 204 19.89 26.58 -3.59
C GLU A 204 19.04 27.66 -2.92
N ALA A 205 19.64 28.81 -2.57
CA ALA A 205 18.91 29.93 -1.98
C ALA A 205 17.88 30.53 -2.96
N TYR A 206 18.21 30.62 -4.24
CA TYR A 206 17.29 31.13 -5.26
C TYR A 206 16.11 30.19 -5.51
N ILE A 207 16.34 28.87 -5.50
CA ILE A 207 15.31 27.85 -5.64
C ILE A 207 14.36 27.89 -4.46
N ALA A 208 14.88 27.99 -3.24
CA ALA A 208 14.03 28.16 -2.05
C ALA A 208 13.17 29.43 -2.13
N TYR A 209 13.72 30.51 -2.70
CA TYR A 209 12.95 31.72 -3.01
C TYR A 209 11.86 31.47 -4.08
N LEU A 210 12.17 30.78 -5.17
CA LEU A 210 11.20 30.44 -6.22
C LEU A 210 10.07 29.55 -5.67
N ASP A 211 10.39 28.57 -4.83
CA ASP A 211 9.43 27.70 -4.17
C ASP A 211 8.53 28.54 -3.22
N LYS A 212 9.11 29.47 -2.44
CA LYS A 212 8.36 30.40 -1.56
C LYS A 212 7.32 31.21 -2.33
N ILE A 213 7.64 31.67 -3.55
CA ILE A 213 6.73 32.48 -4.37
C ILE A 213 5.78 31.64 -5.24
N GLY A 214 5.80 30.31 -5.11
CA GLY A 214 4.83 29.42 -5.76
C GLY A 214 5.29 28.76 -7.05
N SER A 215 6.60 28.59 -7.25
CA SER A 215 7.11 27.73 -8.32
C SER A 215 6.69 26.26 -8.09
N PRO A 216 6.36 25.48 -9.13
CA PRO A 216 5.97 24.09 -8.98
C PRO A 216 7.07 23.25 -8.28
N PRO A 217 6.70 22.40 -7.32
CA PRO A 217 7.67 21.57 -6.60
C PRO A 217 8.20 20.40 -7.43
N ASP A 218 7.58 20.09 -8.57
CA ASP A 218 7.85 18.90 -9.40
C ASP A 218 8.54 19.24 -10.74
N LEU A 219 9.39 20.28 -10.78
CA LEU A 219 10.23 20.57 -11.95
C LEU A 219 11.22 19.42 -12.21
N VAL A 220 11.51 19.21 -13.50
CA VAL A 220 12.56 18.29 -13.94
C VAL A 220 13.88 18.75 -13.35
N GLN A 221 14.76 17.84 -12.93
CA GLN A 221 16.09 18.24 -12.45
C GLN A 221 16.88 18.94 -13.58
N ALA A 222 17.41 20.13 -13.29
CA ALA A 222 18.28 20.85 -14.21
C ALA A 222 19.71 20.28 -14.21
N LYS A 223 20.39 20.31 -15.36
CA LYS A 223 21.82 20.06 -15.47
C LYS A 223 22.55 21.38 -15.64
N ILE A 224 23.72 21.52 -15.05
CA ILE A 224 24.54 22.74 -15.16
C ILE A 224 25.87 22.35 -15.77
N LYS A 225 26.20 22.98 -16.89
CA LYS A 225 27.43 22.73 -17.62
C LYS A 225 28.19 24.03 -17.77
N ILE A 226 29.38 24.08 -17.17
CA ILE A 226 30.30 25.21 -17.27
C ILE A 226 31.34 24.90 -18.35
N GLY A 227 31.48 25.78 -19.33
CA GLY A 227 32.48 25.66 -20.38
C GLY A 227 32.08 26.40 -21.64
N ALA A 228 32.90 26.35 -22.68
CA ALA A 228 32.64 27.09 -23.92
C ALA A 228 31.24 26.79 -24.49
N VAL A 229 30.47 27.84 -24.77
CA VAL A 229 29.13 27.75 -25.38
C VAL A 229 29.22 28.30 -26.81
N PRO A 230 29.14 27.46 -27.86
CA PRO A 230 29.31 27.93 -29.24
C PRO A 230 28.25 28.98 -29.64
N GLY A 231 28.69 30.18 -30.04
CA GLY A 231 27.81 31.25 -30.53
C GLY A 231 27.03 32.01 -29.46
N HIS A 232 27.12 31.61 -28.19
CA HIS A 232 26.41 32.21 -27.07
C HIS A 232 27.35 32.37 -25.86
N TYR A 233 26.89 33.08 -24.82
CA TYR A 233 27.61 33.15 -23.55
C TYR A 233 26.91 32.34 -22.45
N ALA A 234 25.59 32.23 -22.54
CA ALA A 234 24.80 31.33 -21.72
C ALA A 234 23.54 30.97 -22.49
N GLN A 235 23.02 29.77 -22.27
CA GLN A 235 21.75 29.33 -22.80
C GLN A 235 21.13 28.23 -21.94
N TYR A 236 19.80 28.16 -21.97
CA TYR A 236 19.05 27.04 -21.43
C TYR A 236 18.48 26.19 -22.57
N GLN A 237 18.85 24.92 -22.63
CA GLN A 237 18.31 23.97 -23.60
C GLN A 237 18.31 22.55 -23.03
N ASN A 238 17.27 21.75 -23.32
CA ASN A 238 17.19 20.33 -22.93
C ASN A 238 17.42 20.11 -21.42
N ASN A 239 16.77 20.92 -20.57
CA ASN A 239 16.96 20.93 -19.11
C ASN A 239 18.42 21.17 -18.67
N THR A 240 19.25 21.78 -19.53
CA THR A 240 20.65 22.07 -19.26
C THR A 240 20.89 23.57 -19.35
N LEU A 241 21.48 24.13 -18.29
CA LEU A 241 22.02 25.47 -18.24
C LEU A 241 23.47 25.37 -18.70
N GLU A 242 23.74 25.85 -19.91
CA GLU A 242 25.10 25.94 -20.44
C GLU A 242 25.60 27.37 -20.21
N ILE A 243 26.71 27.51 -19.49
CA ILE A 243 27.26 28.82 -19.12
C ILE A 243 28.74 28.86 -19.48
N ASP A 244 29.11 29.88 -20.25
CA ASP A 244 30.50 30.10 -20.64
C ASP A 244 31.36 30.41 -19.40
N SER A 245 32.49 29.70 -19.30
CA SER A 245 33.39 29.78 -18.16
C SER A 245 33.91 31.19 -17.89
N ARG A 246 33.96 32.06 -18.92
CA ARG A 246 34.37 33.45 -18.79
C ARG A 246 33.38 34.29 -17.97
N ILE A 247 32.10 33.94 -17.99
CA ILE A 247 31.03 34.67 -17.28
C ILE A 247 30.41 33.86 -16.14
N ALA A 248 30.88 32.64 -15.88
CA ALA A 248 30.31 31.73 -14.88
C ALA A 248 30.32 32.29 -13.44
N ARG A 249 31.18 33.27 -13.14
CA ARG A 249 31.22 33.97 -11.85
C ARG A 249 30.15 35.06 -11.71
N ASP A 250 29.51 35.46 -12.81
CA ASP A 250 28.35 36.33 -12.74
C ASP A 250 27.14 35.50 -12.30
N VAL A 251 26.92 35.45 -10.98
CA VAL A 251 25.84 34.62 -10.39
C VAL A 251 24.48 34.92 -11.00
N PHE A 252 24.24 36.16 -11.47
CA PHE A 252 22.99 36.53 -12.13
C PHE A 252 22.72 35.64 -13.35
N VAL A 253 23.76 35.28 -14.11
CA VAL A 253 23.65 34.44 -15.31
C VAL A 253 23.09 33.08 -14.95
N ALA A 254 23.65 32.42 -13.93
CA ALA A 254 23.15 31.12 -13.49
C ALA A 254 21.71 31.19 -12.97
N LEU A 255 21.36 32.23 -12.21
CA LEU A 255 19.99 32.42 -11.73
C LEU A 255 19.01 32.68 -12.88
N ARG A 256 19.42 33.44 -13.90
CA ARG A 256 18.62 33.72 -15.10
C ARG A 256 18.37 32.45 -15.92
N GLU A 257 19.41 31.67 -16.20
CA GLU A 257 19.25 30.41 -16.92
C GLU A 257 18.44 29.37 -16.12
N TYR A 258 18.55 29.39 -14.78
CA TYR A 258 17.66 28.59 -13.94
C TYR A 258 16.22 29.10 -13.97
N SER A 259 16.00 30.40 -14.14
CA SER A 259 14.66 30.95 -14.32
C SER A 259 14.03 30.49 -15.62
N HIS A 260 14.80 30.43 -16.71
CA HIS A 260 14.35 29.80 -17.96
C HIS A 260 13.91 28.36 -17.73
N HIS A 261 14.72 27.59 -17.01
CA HIS A 261 14.38 26.24 -16.61
C HIS A 261 13.06 26.20 -15.82
N ALA A 262 12.97 26.95 -14.73
CA ALA A 262 11.82 26.96 -13.86
C ALA A 262 10.53 27.39 -14.57
N LEU A 263 10.61 28.31 -15.54
CA LEU A 263 9.45 28.81 -16.27
C LEU A 263 9.00 27.89 -17.41
N THR A 264 9.90 27.07 -17.96
CA THR A 264 9.64 26.36 -19.23
C THR A 264 9.79 24.84 -19.19
N SER A 265 10.37 24.23 -18.14
CA SER A 265 10.67 22.78 -18.12
C SER A 265 9.44 21.87 -18.23
N LYS A 266 8.24 22.40 -17.98
CA LYS A 266 6.96 21.66 -18.06
C LYS A 266 6.12 22.01 -19.30
N THR A 267 6.66 22.79 -20.25
CA THR A 267 5.93 23.20 -21.46
C THR A 267 6.71 22.89 -22.72
N ASN A 268 5.96 22.64 -23.81
CA ASN A 268 6.49 22.46 -25.16
C ASN A 268 6.29 23.71 -26.03
N ASN A 269 5.95 24.86 -25.43
CA ASN A 269 5.77 26.10 -26.17
C ASN A 269 7.09 26.54 -26.82
N PRO A 270 7.10 26.84 -28.13
CA PRO A 270 8.31 27.32 -28.78
C PRO A 270 8.70 28.68 -28.21
N TRP A 271 9.99 28.84 -27.86
CA TRP A 271 10.53 30.11 -27.37
C TRP A 271 10.66 31.12 -28.52
N THR A 272 9.55 31.76 -28.86
CA THR A 272 9.47 32.75 -29.95
C THR A 272 8.54 33.91 -29.62
N GLY A 273 8.74 35.06 -30.29
CA GLY A 273 7.86 36.22 -30.23
C GLY A 273 7.53 36.70 -28.82
N ASN A 274 6.25 37.01 -28.58
CA ASN A 274 5.79 37.53 -27.29
C ASN A 274 5.93 36.53 -26.14
N PHE A 275 5.81 35.23 -26.40
CA PHE A 275 5.99 34.20 -25.38
C PHE A 275 7.41 34.28 -24.81
N ALA A 276 8.41 34.24 -25.70
CA ALA A 276 9.81 34.42 -25.35
C ALA A 276 10.08 35.78 -24.68
N GLY A 277 9.42 36.83 -25.13
CA GLY A 277 9.54 38.16 -24.53
C GLY A 277 9.04 38.24 -23.08
N ILE A 278 7.86 37.69 -22.79
CA ILE A 278 7.31 37.65 -21.42
C ILE A 278 8.20 36.80 -20.53
N GLU A 279 8.54 35.60 -21.01
CA GLU A 279 9.36 34.62 -20.31
C GLU A 279 10.76 35.19 -19.99
N SER A 280 11.43 35.80 -20.97
CA SER A 280 12.72 36.46 -20.78
C SER A 280 12.66 37.61 -19.78
N GLY A 281 11.56 38.38 -19.78
CA GLY A 281 11.33 39.44 -18.80
C GLY A 281 11.17 38.91 -17.37
N LEU A 282 10.49 37.76 -17.20
CA LEU A 282 10.42 37.06 -15.91
C LEU A 282 11.77 36.47 -15.51
N ALA A 283 12.52 35.93 -16.47
CA ALA A 283 13.85 35.35 -16.25
C ALA A 283 14.91 36.39 -15.83
N ASP A 284 14.78 37.65 -16.28
CA ASP A 284 15.57 38.76 -15.73
C ASP A 284 15.00 39.25 -14.37
N TYR A 285 13.67 39.29 -14.23
CA TYR A 285 13.02 39.88 -13.06
C TYR A 285 13.19 39.08 -11.76
N PHE A 286 12.98 37.76 -11.77
CA PHE A 286 13.03 36.98 -10.53
C PHE A 286 14.43 36.98 -9.88
N PRO A 287 15.54 36.83 -10.62
CA PRO A 287 16.88 37.01 -10.06
C PRO A 287 17.10 38.43 -9.54
N ALA A 288 16.64 39.45 -10.26
CA ALA A 288 16.75 40.85 -9.83
C ALA A 288 15.97 41.11 -8.53
N SER A 289 14.77 40.56 -8.36
CA SER A 289 14.00 40.68 -7.12
C SER A 289 14.69 39.98 -5.96
N PHE A 290 15.17 38.74 -6.18
CA PHE A 290 15.90 37.93 -5.20
C PHE A 290 17.19 38.61 -4.72
N LEU A 291 17.98 39.13 -5.65
CA LEU A 291 19.23 39.86 -5.35
C LEU A 291 18.98 41.30 -4.89
N ASN A 292 17.73 41.77 -4.95
CA ASN A 292 17.36 43.18 -4.75
C ASN A 292 18.23 44.14 -5.58
N ASN A 293 18.52 43.76 -6.84
CA ASN A 293 19.39 44.49 -7.74
C ASN A 293 18.76 44.54 -9.15
N PRO A 294 18.41 45.72 -9.69
CA PRO A 294 17.81 45.82 -11.02
C PRO A 294 18.80 45.59 -12.17
N ARG A 295 20.11 45.54 -11.90
CA ARG A 295 21.14 45.44 -12.93
C ARG A 295 21.37 43.99 -13.30
N VAL A 296 21.42 43.75 -14.61
CA VAL A 296 21.58 42.42 -15.21
C VAL A 296 22.98 42.31 -15.78
N GLY A 297 23.72 41.29 -15.35
CA GLY A 297 25.00 40.92 -15.93
C GLY A 297 26.10 41.97 -15.72
N GLU A 298 26.32 42.43 -14.48
CA GLU A 298 27.34 43.45 -14.17
C GLU A 298 28.76 42.95 -14.50
N ILE A 299 29.09 41.70 -14.17
CA ILE A 299 30.38 41.09 -14.49
C ILE A 299 30.43 40.70 -15.98
N SER A 300 29.34 40.14 -16.48
CA SER A 300 29.23 39.72 -17.88
C SER A 300 29.37 40.89 -18.86
N ALA A 301 28.98 42.10 -18.46
CA ALA A 301 29.11 43.28 -19.29
C ALA A 301 30.56 43.61 -19.66
N GLU A 302 31.53 43.37 -18.76
CA GLU A 302 32.95 43.60 -19.05
C GLU A 302 33.46 42.78 -20.24
N ILE A 303 32.89 41.59 -20.45
CA ILE A 303 33.26 40.66 -21.51
C ILE A 303 32.39 40.85 -22.76
N ILE A 304 31.08 40.96 -22.59
CA ILE A 304 30.11 40.93 -23.69
C ILE A 304 29.90 42.34 -24.29
N ARG A 305 29.95 43.38 -23.46
CA ARG A 305 29.81 44.79 -23.87
C ARG A 305 30.84 45.68 -23.16
N PRO A 306 32.13 45.55 -23.48
CA PRO A 306 33.19 46.29 -22.80
C PRO A 306 32.89 47.80 -22.70
N GLY A 307 33.05 48.36 -21.50
CA GLY A 307 32.75 49.76 -21.20
C GLY A 307 31.32 50.06 -20.77
N GLN A 308 30.42 49.06 -20.77
CA GLN A 308 29.11 49.17 -20.14
C GLN A 308 29.13 48.59 -18.72
N PRO A 309 28.48 49.23 -17.72
CA PRO A 309 28.47 48.75 -16.34
C PRO A 309 27.55 47.53 -16.11
N TYR A 310 26.67 47.22 -17.06
CA TYR A 310 25.73 46.10 -17.02
C TYR A 310 25.21 45.82 -18.45
N LEU A 311 24.67 44.62 -18.67
CA LEU A 311 24.06 44.27 -19.96
C LEU A 311 22.70 44.96 -20.15
N ARG A 312 21.89 44.98 -19.08
CA ARG A 312 20.53 45.55 -19.03
C ARG A 312 20.20 46.07 -17.64
N CYS A 313 19.16 46.90 -17.52
CA CYS A 313 18.66 47.39 -16.23
C CYS A 313 17.13 47.39 -16.21
N LEU A 314 16.55 46.76 -15.19
CA LEU A 314 15.11 46.70 -15.00
C LEU A 314 14.53 47.99 -14.41
N ASP A 315 15.35 48.85 -13.80
CA ASP A 315 14.92 50.22 -13.46
C ASP A 315 14.96 51.12 -14.70
N ASN A 316 14.01 50.88 -15.60
CA ASN A 316 13.83 51.65 -16.81
C ASN A 316 12.41 52.21 -16.88
N ARG A 317 12.07 52.93 -17.97
CA ARG A 317 10.72 53.45 -18.25
C ARG A 317 10.27 53.10 -19.68
N LEU A 318 10.77 51.99 -20.21
CA LEU A 318 10.43 51.54 -21.57
C LEU A 318 8.93 51.27 -21.69
N LYS A 319 8.34 51.64 -22.83
CA LYS A 319 6.90 51.49 -23.11
C LYS A 319 6.66 50.49 -24.23
N PHE A 320 5.64 49.66 -24.06
CA PHE A 320 5.24 48.63 -25.01
C PHE A 320 4.86 49.22 -26.38
N LYS A 321 4.08 50.31 -26.43
CA LYS A 321 3.61 50.90 -27.71
C LYS A 321 4.66 51.64 -28.52
N THR A 322 5.77 52.08 -27.91
CA THR A 322 6.76 52.95 -28.58
C THR A 322 7.83 52.17 -29.33
N THR A 323 7.98 50.88 -29.04
CA THR A 323 8.94 49.99 -29.70
C THR A 323 8.32 49.35 -30.93
N LYS A 324 8.50 49.98 -32.10
CA LYS A 324 8.12 49.45 -33.42
C LYS A 324 8.70 48.05 -33.74
N ALA A 325 9.74 47.62 -33.01
CA ALA A 325 10.51 46.39 -33.26
C ALA A 325 9.99 45.13 -32.51
N LEU A 326 8.87 45.22 -31.77
CA LEU A 326 8.37 44.15 -30.88
C LEU A 326 8.04 42.80 -31.53
N LYS A 327 8.06 42.66 -32.86
CA LYS A 327 7.60 41.40 -33.46
C LYS A 327 8.61 40.26 -33.36
N ASP A 328 9.92 40.53 -33.30
CA ASP A 328 10.92 39.46 -33.45
C ASP A 328 12.13 39.55 -32.50
N ASP A 329 12.12 40.44 -31.50
CA ASP A 329 13.20 40.55 -30.50
C ASP A 329 12.69 40.23 -29.08
N PRO A 330 12.89 38.99 -28.60
CA PRO A 330 12.54 38.59 -27.23
C PRO A 330 13.30 39.36 -26.15
N TRP A 331 14.52 39.84 -26.40
CA TRP A 331 15.32 40.54 -25.41
C TRP A 331 14.79 41.94 -25.15
N THR A 332 14.53 42.72 -26.21
CA THR A 332 13.88 44.05 -26.07
C THR A 332 12.49 43.93 -25.44
N THR A 333 11.71 42.91 -25.84
CA THR A 333 10.39 42.66 -25.24
C THR A 333 10.50 42.27 -23.77
N GLY A 334 11.51 41.48 -23.41
CA GLY A 334 11.85 41.11 -22.05
C GLY A 334 12.21 42.29 -21.18
N GLU A 335 13.00 43.25 -21.67
CA GLU A 335 13.35 44.47 -20.92
C GLU A 335 12.13 45.35 -20.59
N ILE A 336 11.15 45.40 -21.49
CA ILE A 336 9.89 46.15 -21.28
C ILE A 336 9.06 45.48 -20.17
N TRP A 337 8.92 44.15 -20.23
CA TRP A 337 8.21 43.38 -19.20
C TRP A 337 8.93 43.41 -17.86
N GLY A 338 10.22 43.08 -17.83
CA GLY A 338 11.06 43.09 -16.64
C GLY A 338 11.07 44.47 -15.96
N GLY A 339 11.12 45.55 -16.74
CA GLY A 339 11.00 46.88 -16.17
C GLY A 339 9.62 47.21 -15.60
N ALA A 340 8.55 46.68 -16.21
CA ALA A 340 7.20 46.82 -15.67
C ALA A 340 7.06 46.08 -14.33
N PHE A 341 7.60 44.85 -14.24
CA PHE A 341 7.63 44.07 -13.02
C PHE A 341 8.45 44.75 -11.93
N TRP A 342 9.61 45.30 -12.26
CA TRP A 342 10.44 46.07 -11.33
C TRP A 342 9.72 47.32 -10.80
N GLU A 343 9.01 48.04 -11.66
CA GLU A 343 8.19 49.16 -11.20
C GLU A 343 7.05 48.71 -10.27
N MET A 344 6.40 47.58 -10.55
CA MET A 344 5.40 47.00 -9.64
C MET A 344 6.02 46.65 -8.29
N ARG A 345 7.19 45.99 -8.29
CA ARG A 345 7.96 45.67 -7.09
C ARG A 345 8.27 46.89 -6.25
N ASN A 346 8.74 47.98 -6.87
CA ASN A 346 9.07 49.20 -6.12
C ASN A 346 7.83 49.86 -5.48
N ARG A 347 6.63 49.63 -6.03
CA ARG A 347 5.38 50.15 -5.44
C ARG A 347 4.71 49.20 -4.44
N LEU A 348 4.90 47.89 -4.58
CA LEU A 348 4.15 46.87 -3.82
C LEU A 348 5.02 45.96 -2.96
N THR A 349 6.35 46.02 -3.09
CA THR A 349 7.36 45.07 -2.57
C THR A 349 7.41 43.73 -3.31
N GLY A 350 8.56 43.05 -3.22
CA GLY A 350 8.78 41.71 -3.79
C GLY A 350 7.86 40.65 -3.18
N ASP A 351 7.67 40.66 -1.86
CA ASP A 351 6.80 39.69 -1.17
C ASP A 351 5.34 39.70 -1.68
N VAL A 352 4.89 40.82 -2.26
CA VAL A 352 3.56 40.94 -2.86
C VAL A 352 3.57 40.58 -4.34
N ILE A 353 4.48 41.17 -5.13
CA ILE A 353 4.39 41.05 -6.59
C ILE A 353 4.99 39.73 -7.10
N ASP A 354 6.00 39.17 -6.44
CA ASP A 354 6.71 37.98 -6.92
C ASP A 354 5.76 36.76 -6.99
N PRO A 355 4.93 36.47 -5.95
CA PRO A 355 3.93 35.40 -6.04
C PRO A 355 2.83 35.67 -7.05
N ILE A 356 2.44 36.93 -7.26
CA ILE A 356 1.43 37.31 -8.27
C ILE A 356 1.95 36.98 -9.67
N LEU A 357 3.19 37.35 -9.98
CA LEU A 357 3.79 37.10 -11.30
C LEU A 357 4.02 35.61 -11.54
N MET A 358 4.51 34.88 -10.54
CA MET A 358 4.68 33.42 -10.62
C MET A 358 3.33 32.74 -10.91
N LYS A 359 2.29 33.08 -10.14
CA LYS A 359 0.94 32.55 -10.35
C LYS A 359 0.41 32.88 -11.74
N ALA A 360 0.53 34.12 -12.18
CA ALA A 360 0.05 34.57 -13.49
C ALA A 360 0.73 33.83 -14.65
N TRP A 361 2.02 33.53 -14.53
CA TRP A 361 2.76 32.76 -15.53
C TRP A 361 2.19 31.35 -15.68
N TRP A 362 2.03 30.63 -14.56
CA TRP A 362 1.50 29.27 -14.61
C TRP A 362 0.03 29.22 -15.03
N SER A 363 -0.80 30.19 -14.61
CA SER A 363 -2.18 30.31 -15.10
C SER A 363 -2.26 30.59 -16.61
N LEU A 364 -1.28 31.32 -17.18
CA LEU A 364 -1.18 31.50 -18.63
C LEU A 364 -0.85 30.17 -19.33
N LEU A 365 0.08 29.39 -18.78
CA LEU A 365 0.51 28.12 -19.36
C LEU A 365 -0.62 27.06 -19.38
N ASP A 366 -1.56 27.12 -18.44
CA ASP A 366 -2.79 26.31 -18.46
C ASP A 366 -3.71 26.62 -19.66
N HIS A 367 -3.44 27.72 -20.39
CA HIS A 367 -4.16 28.14 -21.58
C HIS A 367 -3.23 28.29 -22.80
N PRO A 368 -2.70 27.19 -23.38
CA PRO A 368 -1.66 27.23 -24.41
C PRO A 368 -1.96 28.14 -25.61
N SER A 369 -3.23 28.23 -26.03
CA SER A 369 -3.68 29.09 -27.15
C SER A 369 -3.54 30.59 -26.90
N LYS A 370 -3.32 31.00 -25.65
CA LYS A 370 -3.20 32.41 -25.23
C LYS A 370 -1.77 32.82 -24.86
N THR A 371 -0.84 31.87 -24.79
CA THR A 371 0.52 32.07 -24.26
C THR A 371 1.34 33.11 -25.04
N SER A 372 1.06 33.28 -26.34
CA SER A 372 1.71 34.29 -27.19
C SER A 372 1.01 35.65 -27.19
N ALA A 373 -0.04 35.85 -26.38
CA ALA A 373 -0.80 37.10 -26.32
C ALA A 373 -0.40 37.95 -25.10
N PRO A 374 0.31 39.10 -25.28
CA PRO A 374 0.72 39.98 -24.19
C PRO A 374 -0.45 40.43 -23.30
N LYS A 375 -1.60 40.65 -23.93
CA LYS A 375 -2.85 41.03 -23.26
C LYS A 375 -3.39 39.92 -22.35
N ALA A 376 -3.24 38.66 -22.73
CA ALA A 376 -3.67 37.53 -21.91
C ALA A 376 -2.81 37.45 -20.65
N PHE A 377 -1.49 37.55 -20.76
CA PHE A 377 -0.62 37.57 -19.59
C PHE A 377 -0.91 38.77 -18.67
N ALA A 378 -1.10 39.97 -19.23
CA ALA A 378 -1.50 41.13 -18.44
C ALA A 378 -2.84 40.91 -17.69
N ALA A 379 -3.78 40.17 -18.29
CA ALA A 379 -5.04 39.81 -17.64
C ALA A 379 -4.82 38.81 -16.50
N GLU A 380 -3.95 37.80 -16.67
CA GLU A 380 -3.59 36.85 -15.59
C GLU A 380 -2.92 37.56 -14.41
N VAL A 381 -2.03 38.52 -14.67
CA VAL A 381 -1.41 39.35 -13.61
C VAL A 381 -2.47 40.13 -12.85
N LEU A 382 -3.42 40.77 -13.54
CA LEU A 382 -4.52 41.50 -12.89
C LEU A 382 -5.47 40.59 -12.13
N ALA A 383 -5.77 39.40 -12.65
CA ALA A 383 -6.61 38.41 -11.99
C ALA A 383 -5.96 37.92 -10.68
N ALA A 384 -4.67 37.59 -10.72
CA ALA A 384 -3.89 37.20 -9.54
C ALA A 384 -3.77 38.36 -8.52
N ALA A 385 -3.63 39.60 -8.98
CA ALA A 385 -3.55 40.78 -8.13
C ALA A 385 -4.87 41.17 -7.46
N LYS A 386 -6.01 40.89 -8.10
CA LYS A 386 -7.35 41.21 -7.56
C LYS A 386 -7.63 40.46 -6.26
N LEU A 387 -7.14 39.23 -6.15
CA LEU A 387 -7.23 38.42 -4.92
C LEU A 387 -6.52 39.10 -3.73
N ASN A 388 -5.55 39.97 -4.02
CA ASN A 388 -4.74 40.68 -3.03
C ASN A 388 -5.05 42.20 -3.00
N GLN A 389 -6.10 42.66 -3.69
CA GLN A 389 -6.52 44.08 -3.73
C GLN A 389 -5.45 45.06 -4.28
N HIS A 390 -4.50 44.56 -5.09
CA HIS A 390 -3.43 45.38 -5.71
C HIS A 390 -3.65 45.63 -7.20
N ASP A 391 -4.78 45.19 -7.75
CA ASP A 391 -5.12 45.25 -9.18
C ASP A 391 -5.12 46.67 -9.72
N LYS A 392 -5.64 47.67 -8.98
CA LYS A 392 -5.65 49.07 -9.41
C LYS A 392 -4.25 49.63 -9.65
N THR A 393 -3.33 49.42 -8.70
CA THR A 393 -1.94 49.91 -8.81
C THR A 393 -1.23 49.28 -10.01
N ILE A 394 -1.36 47.97 -10.19
CA ILE A 394 -0.76 47.25 -11.32
C ILE A 394 -1.39 47.69 -12.64
N GLN A 395 -2.71 47.87 -12.68
CA GLN A 395 -3.42 48.35 -13.86
C GLN A 395 -2.90 49.73 -14.28
N THR A 396 -2.69 50.65 -13.34
CA THR A 396 -2.12 51.97 -13.62
C THR A 396 -0.72 51.87 -14.20
N ILE A 397 0.17 51.04 -13.63
CA ILE A 397 1.53 50.83 -14.15
C ILE A 397 1.49 50.29 -15.59
N LEU A 398 0.71 49.24 -15.82
CA LEU A 398 0.56 48.62 -17.14
C LEU A 398 0.04 49.63 -18.18
N ARG A 399 -0.98 50.43 -17.84
CA ARG A 399 -1.49 51.48 -18.73
C ARG A 399 -0.43 52.55 -19.03
N ASN A 400 0.29 53.01 -18.00
CA ASN A 400 1.34 54.04 -18.16
C ASN A 400 2.51 53.56 -19.01
N ARG A 401 2.83 52.27 -18.94
CA ARG A 401 3.81 51.59 -19.79
C ARG A 401 3.28 51.19 -21.16
N GLY A 402 2.02 51.51 -21.47
CA GLY A 402 1.44 51.31 -22.80
C GLY A 402 0.99 49.88 -23.09
N PHE A 403 0.88 49.00 -22.10
CA PHE A 403 0.30 47.67 -22.30
C PHE A 403 -1.18 47.78 -22.67
N SER A 404 -1.60 46.95 -23.63
CA SER A 404 -3.01 46.83 -24.00
C SER A 404 -3.73 45.95 -22.99
N LEU A 405 -4.67 46.53 -22.26
CA LEU A 405 -5.53 45.81 -21.31
C LEU A 405 -6.95 45.69 -21.89
N ASP A 406 -7.71 44.70 -21.42
CA ASP A 406 -9.15 44.72 -21.65
C ASP A 406 -9.77 46.01 -21.10
N LYS A 407 -10.77 46.53 -21.81
CA LYS A 407 -11.68 47.51 -21.22
C LYS A 407 -12.44 46.77 -20.12
N ALA A 408 -11.92 46.74 -18.91
CA ALA A 408 -12.72 46.31 -17.76
C ALA A 408 -13.95 47.21 -17.69
N ALA A 409 -15.12 46.58 -17.51
CA ALA A 409 -16.42 47.23 -17.31
C ALA A 409 -16.26 48.45 -16.41
N SER A 410 -16.78 49.58 -16.89
CA SER A 410 -16.83 50.86 -16.18
C SER A 410 -17.04 50.67 -14.68
N VAL A 411 -16.03 51.01 -13.89
CA VAL A 411 -16.27 51.42 -12.51
C VAL A 411 -17.13 52.68 -12.62
N PRO A 412 -18.35 52.73 -12.05
CA PRO A 412 -19.09 53.99 -12.00
C PRO A 412 -18.23 54.99 -11.23
N GLY A 413 -18.10 56.20 -11.78
CA GLY A 413 -17.50 57.33 -11.08
C GLY A 413 -18.27 57.68 -9.80
N PRO A 414 -17.71 58.60 -9.00
CA PRO A 414 -18.12 58.89 -7.62
C PRO A 414 -19.62 59.14 -7.45
#